data_AF-A0A7R9E5C2-F1
#
_entry.id   AF-A0A7R9E5C2-F1
#
_cell.length_a   1.000
_cell.length_b   1.000
_cell.length_c   1.000
_cell.angle_alpha   90.00
_cell.angle_beta   90.00
_cell.angle_gamma   90.00
#
_symmetry.space_group_name_H-M   'P 1'
#
loop_
_entity.id
_entity.type
_entity.pdbx_description
1 polymer ?
#
loop_
_entity_poly.entity_id
_entity_poly.type
_entity_poly.pdbx_seq_one_letter_code
_entity_poly.pdbx_strand_id
1 'polypeptide(L)'
;MTLNLYRIIWLFLHALYSVLQYTQYMWISFRKKCEELLGQDSVENEFKFISKQVKLFDKLPCHLVVIVGTETISFKDLAKIAIWCMTAGISFISFYEHNGITSLNKFQVNILSWRDGRGGLVDITSRLCRLVKTAEVKSCEIDQDLVGSLIHSEVNIPDPDLAIYCGKTCSTFGLLPWQIRVTEF
;
A
#
# COMPACT_ATOMS: atom_id res chain seq x y z
N MET A 1 27.20 -1.79 -61.93
CA MET A 1 28.06 -2.23 -60.80
C MET A 1 27.96 -1.30 -59.58
N THR A 2 27.82 0.02 -59.75
CA THR A 2 27.63 1.00 -58.66
C THR A 2 26.38 0.77 -57.81
N LEU A 3 25.30 0.29 -58.43
CA LEU A 3 24.04 -0.05 -57.75
C LEU A 3 24.17 -1.20 -56.71
N ASN A 4 25.06 -2.15 -56.95
CA ASN A 4 25.27 -3.24 -55.98
C ASN A 4 26.13 -2.78 -54.80
N LEU A 5 27.00 -1.80 -55.02
CA LEU A 5 27.90 -1.28 -54.00
C LEU A 5 27.14 -0.47 -52.94
N TYR A 6 26.23 0.43 -53.31
CA TYR A 6 25.44 1.18 -52.32
C TYR A 6 24.57 0.25 -51.46
N ARG A 7 24.06 -0.83 -52.07
CA ARG A 7 23.19 -1.78 -51.38
C ARG A 7 23.96 -2.57 -50.32
N ILE A 8 25.20 -2.97 -50.63
CA ILE A 8 26.09 -3.63 -49.67
C ILE A 8 26.48 -2.68 -48.55
N ILE A 9 26.82 -1.43 -48.86
CA ILE A 9 27.17 -0.41 -47.86
C ILE A 9 25.98 -0.12 -46.92
N TRP A 10 24.77 0.04 -47.49
CA TRP A 10 23.56 0.29 -46.71
C TRP A 10 23.20 -0.88 -45.78
N LEU A 11 23.32 -2.13 -46.27
CA LEU A 11 23.11 -3.33 -45.44
C LEU A 11 24.14 -3.43 -44.32
N PHE A 12 25.41 -3.12 -44.61
CA PHE A 12 26.46 -3.11 -43.61
C PHE A 12 26.19 -2.07 -42.52
N LEU A 13 25.75 -0.86 -42.90
CA LEU A 13 25.45 0.23 -41.97
C LEU A 13 24.22 -0.10 -41.09
N HIS A 14 23.17 -0.71 -41.66
CA HIS A 14 22.02 -1.20 -40.89
C HIS A 14 22.38 -2.38 -39.96
N ALA A 15 23.24 -3.29 -40.39
CA ALA A 15 23.72 -4.38 -39.55
C ALA A 15 24.52 -3.83 -38.36
N LEU A 16 25.42 -2.86 -38.60
CA LEU A 16 26.17 -2.21 -37.55
C LEU A 16 25.26 -1.46 -36.56
N TYR A 17 24.30 -0.69 -37.07
CA TYR A 17 23.32 0.01 -36.23
C TYR A 17 22.50 -0.96 -35.38
N SER A 18 22.01 -2.06 -35.96
CA SER A 18 21.25 -3.10 -35.25
C SER A 18 22.09 -3.76 -34.15
N VAL A 19 23.37 -4.03 -34.41
CA VAL A 19 24.29 -4.59 -33.40
C VAL A 19 24.51 -3.61 -32.27
N LEU A 20 24.73 -2.32 -32.55
CA LEU A 20 24.90 -1.29 -31.52
C LEU A 20 23.63 -1.11 -30.67
N GLN A 21 22.45 -1.11 -31.30
CA GLN A 21 21.19 -1.02 -30.58
C GLN A 21 20.94 -2.26 -29.72
N TYR A 22 21.29 -3.45 -30.23
CA TYR A 22 21.17 -4.70 -29.48
C TYR A 22 22.10 -4.74 -28.28
N THR A 23 23.37 -4.32 -28.43
CA THR A 23 24.31 -4.28 -27.30
C THR A 23 23.87 -3.25 -26.25
N GLN A 24 23.36 -2.09 -26.66
CA GLN A 24 22.78 -1.11 -25.74
C GLN A 24 21.55 -1.66 -24.99
N TYR A 25 20.64 -2.33 -25.70
CA TYR A 25 19.46 -2.94 -25.09
C TYR A 25 19.84 -4.05 -24.10
N MET A 26 20.79 -4.90 -24.47
CA MET A 26 21.32 -5.96 -23.62
C MET A 26 22.06 -5.39 -22.41
N TRP A 27 22.83 -4.31 -22.56
CA TRP A 27 23.52 -3.63 -21.46
C TRP A 27 22.52 -3.05 -20.45
N ILE A 28 21.47 -2.37 -20.93
CA ILE A 28 20.41 -1.82 -20.07
C ILE A 28 19.66 -2.96 -19.34
N SER A 29 19.31 -4.04 -20.03
CA SER A 29 18.63 -5.19 -19.44
C SER A 29 19.50 -5.91 -18.41
N PHE A 30 20.77 -6.12 -18.74
CA PHE A 30 21.74 -6.75 -17.85
C PHE A 30 21.97 -5.91 -16.59
N ARG A 31 22.16 -4.59 -16.74
CA ARG A 31 22.32 -3.67 -15.61
C ARG A 31 21.12 -3.74 -14.65
N LYS A 32 19.89 -3.68 -15.18
CA LYS A 32 18.68 -3.81 -14.36
C LYS A 32 18.60 -5.15 -13.62
N LYS A 33 18.98 -6.24 -14.29
CA LYS A 33 18.99 -7.59 -13.71
C LYS A 33 20.07 -7.73 -12.62
N CYS A 34 21.25 -7.18 -12.84
CA CYS A 34 22.33 -7.14 -11.86
C CYS A 34 21.97 -6.26 -10.65
N GLU A 35 21.35 -5.11 -10.86
CA GLU A 35 20.88 -4.22 -9.78
C GLU A 35 19.79 -4.91 -8.94
N GLU A 36 18.92 -5.69 -9.56
CA GLU A 36 17.95 -6.53 -8.84
C GLU A 36 18.61 -7.67 -8.04
N LEU A 37 19.68 -8.29 -8.57
CA LEU A 37 20.43 -9.36 -7.89
C LEU A 37 21.36 -8.84 -6.78
N LEU A 38 21.91 -7.64 -6.93
CA LEU A 38 22.75 -6.93 -5.95
C LEU A 38 21.91 -6.10 -4.95
N GLY A 39 20.59 -6.28 -4.91
CA GLY A 39 19.61 -5.43 -4.23
C GLY A 39 19.83 -5.19 -2.72
N GLN A 40 20.85 -5.78 -2.12
CA GLN A 40 21.26 -5.53 -0.74
C GLN A 40 21.80 -4.10 -0.53
N ASP A 41 22.59 -3.57 -1.48
CA ASP A 41 23.12 -2.19 -1.37
C ASP A 41 22.02 -1.13 -1.54
N SER A 42 20.97 -1.42 -2.32
CA SER A 42 19.86 -0.47 -2.53
C SER A 42 19.01 -0.30 -1.28
N VAL A 43 18.69 -1.40 -0.58
CA VAL A 43 17.81 -1.38 0.60
C VAL A 43 18.48 -0.66 1.78
N GLU A 44 19.78 -0.86 1.98
CA GLU A 44 20.51 -0.18 3.06
C GLU A 44 20.60 1.34 2.82
N ASN A 45 20.79 1.74 1.56
CA ASN A 45 20.76 3.15 1.19
C ASN A 45 19.36 3.78 1.37
N GLU A 46 18.29 3.08 1.01
CA GLU A 46 16.91 3.50 1.27
C GLU A 46 16.63 3.65 2.77
N PHE A 47 17.04 2.67 3.58
CA PHE A 47 16.89 2.70 5.03
C PHE A 47 17.57 3.93 5.65
N LYS A 48 18.83 4.17 5.26
CA LYS A 48 19.62 5.32 5.74
C LYS A 48 18.99 6.65 5.30
N PHE A 49 18.47 6.71 4.08
CA PHE A 49 17.75 7.87 3.58
C PHE A 49 16.50 8.16 4.40
N ILE A 50 15.65 7.15 4.63
CA ILE A 50 14.41 7.29 5.40
C ILE A 50 14.72 7.71 6.83
N SER A 51 15.66 7.05 7.50
CA SER A 51 16.06 7.42 8.87
C SER A 51 16.54 8.87 8.99
N LYS A 52 17.19 9.39 7.94
CA LYS A 52 17.60 10.80 7.89
C LYS A 52 16.42 11.74 7.68
N GLN A 53 15.50 11.40 6.78
CA GLN A 53 14.33 12.24 6.46
C GLN A 53 13.32 12.29 7.62
N VAL A 54 13.09 11.16 8.28
CA VAL A 54 12.15 11.05 9.41
C VAL A 54 12.51 11.99 10.56
N LYS A 55 13.80 12.25 10.77
CA LYS A 55 14.29 13.22 11.78
C LYS A 55 13.96 14.68 11.46
N LEU A 56 13.55 14.99 10.23
CA LEU A 56 13.19 16.34 9.80
C LEU A 56 11.72 16.65 10.03
N PHE A 57 10.88 15.64 10.29
CA PHE A 57 9.44 15.82 10.51
C PHE A 57 9.16 15.98 12.00
N ASP A 58 8.36 16.99 12.34
CA ASP A 58 7.97 17.26 13.74
C ASP A 58 6.94 16.27 14.29
N LYS A 59 6.16 15.64 13.39
CA LYS A 59 5.10 14.69 13.73
C LYS A 59 5.11 13.53 12.76
N LEU A 60 4.84 12.33 13.28
CA LEU A 60 4.68 11.11 12.52
C LEU A 60 3.32 10.50 12.83
N PRO A 61 2.61 9.95 11.83
CA PRO A 61 1.37 9.24 12.07
C PRO A 61 1.65 7.99 12.92
N CYS A 62 0.82 7.75 13.93
CA CYS A 62 0.84 6.52 14.71
C CYS A 62 0.30 5.35 13.88
N HIS A 63 -0.72 5.61 13.06
CA HIS A 63 -1.32 4.62 12.16
C HIS A 63 -1.45 5.15 10.73
N LEU A 64 -0.82 4.44 9.79
CA LEU A 64 -0.85 4.73 8.37
C LEU A 64 -1.67 3.68 7.61
N VAL A 65 -2.61 4.11 6.78
CA VAL A 65 -3.39 3.23 5.91
C VAL A 65 -3.00 3.46 4.45
N VAL A 66 -2.76 2.40 3.70
CA VAL A 66 -2.55 2.46 2.25
C VAL A 66 -3.79 1.91 1.55
N ILE A 67 -4.49 2.77 0.82
CA ILE A 67 -5.67 2.41 0.04
C ILE A 67 -5.21 1.99 -1.35
N VAL A 68 -5.37 0.71 -1.65
CA VAL A 68 -5.05 0.18 -2.97
C VAL A 68 -6.33 0.15 -3.80
N GLY A 69 -6.29 0.89 -4.92
CA GLY A 69 -7.41 1.01 -5.84
C GLY A 69 -7.59 -0.23 -6.73
N THR A 70 -8.07 0.00 -7.94
CA THR A 70 -8.40 -1.05 -8.92
C THR A 70 -7.18 -1.60 -9.68
N GLU A 71 -5.97 -1.28 -9.25
CA GLU A 71 -4.74 -1.65 -9.96
C GLU A 71 -4.20 -3.00 -9.49
N THR A 72 -3.37 -3.64 -10.31
CA THR A 72 -2.74 -4.91 -9.96
C THR A 72 -1.70 -4.69 -8.87
N ILE A 73 -1.95 -5.25 -7.70
CA ILE A 73 -1.09 -5.07 -6.54
C ILE A 73 0.12 -5.99 -6.62
N SER A 74 1.30 -5.41 -6.44
CA SER A 74 2.55 -6.16 -6.29
C SER A 74 2.87 -6.29 -4.80
N PHE A 75 2.82 -7.52 -4.27
CA PHE A 75 3.19 -7.78 -2.86
C PHE A 75 4.62 -7.34 -2.52
N LYS A 76 5.52 -7.29 -3.52
CA LYS A 76 6.89 -6.79 -3.37
C LYS A 76 6.88 -5.31 -2.97
N ASP A 77 5.99 -4.51 -3.56
CA ASP A 77 5.91 -3.08 -3.29
C ASP A 77 5.17 -2.80 -1.98
N LEU A 78 4.13 -3.58 -1.65
CA LEU A 78 3.51 -3.53 -0.32
C LEU A 78 4.51 -3.85 0.80
N ALA A 79 5.33 -4.88 0.61
CA ALA A 79 6.37 -5.27 1.57
C ALA A 79 7.42 -4.15 1.74
N LYS A 80 7.82 -3.49 0.65
CA LYS A 80 8.72 -2.33 0.71
C LYS A 80 8.11 -1.18 1.51
N ILE A 81 6.85 -0.83 1.23
CA ILE A 81 6.15 0.23 1.98
C ILE A 81 6.05 -0.13 3.47
N ALA A 82 5.74 -1.39 3.79
CA ALA A 82 5.73 -1.87 5.17
C ALA A 82 7.10 -1.71 5.85
N ILE A 83 8.18 -2.09 5.18
CA ILE A 83 9.56 -1.94 5.69
C ILE A 83 9.92 -0.47 5.87
N TRP A 84 9.54 0.40 4.94
CA TRP A 84 9.78 1.85 5.05
C TRP A 84 9.03 2.47 6.23
N CYS A 85 7.78 2.08 6.47
CA CYS A 85 6.99 2.56 7.60
C CYS A 85 7.55 2.08 8.94
N MET A 86 7.95 0.80 9.02
CA MET A 86 8.63 0.27 10.21
C MET A 86 9.96 1.00 10.48
N THR A 87 10.72 1.28 9.43
CA THR A 87 11.98 2.05 9.51
C THR A 87 11.74 3.49 9.98
N ALA A 88 10.63 4.08 9.56
CA ALA A 88 10.23 5.42 9.97
C ALA A 88 9.70 5.48 11.42
N GLY A 89 9.48 4.33 12.08
CA GLY A 89 8.94 4.29 13.44
C GLY A 89 7.42 4.45 13.50
N ILE A 90 6.72 4.22 12.39
CA ILE A 90 5.24 4.20 12.37
C ILE A 90 4.78 2.91 13.06
N SER A 91 3.87 3.02 14.02
CA SER A 91 3.50 1.91 14.92
C SER A 91 2.52 0.92 14.29
N PHE A 92 1.58 1.42 13.48
CA PHE A 92 0.57 0.60 12.83
C PHE A 92 0.55 0.89 11.33
N ILE A 93 0.50 -0.18 10.54
CA ILE A 93 0.26 -0.08 9.10
C ILE A 93 -0.88 -0.99 8.68
N SER A 94 -1.79 -0.46 7.87
CA SER A 94 -2.90 -1.21 7.31
C SER A 94 -2.96 -1.05 5.80
N PHE A 95 -3.12 -2.15 5.07
CA PHE A 95 -3.35 -2.13 3.63
C PHE A 95 -4.81 -2.42 3.37
N TYR A 96 -5.50 -1.48 2.72
CA TYR A 96 -6.89 -1.65 2.35
C TYR A 96 -7.02 -1.98 0.87
N GLU A 97 -7.76 -3.05 0.60
CA GLU A 97 -8.07 -3.44 -0.77
C GLU A 97 -9.57 -3.65 -0.94
N HIS A 98 -10.12 -2.98 -1.95
CA HIS A 98 -11.54 -3.06 -2.26
C HIS A 98 -11.93 -4.42 -2.89
N ASN A 99 -11.05 -5.00 -3.71
CA ASN A 99 -11.34 -6.21 -4.50
C ASN A 99 -11.17 -7.54 -3.73
N GLY A 100 -10.64 -7.47 -2.51
CA GLY A 100 -10.52 -8.60 -1.60
C GLY A 100 -9.37 -9.55 -1.93
N ILE A 101 -8.25 -9.38 -1.23
CA ILE A 101 -7.22 -10.42 -1.05
C ILE A 101 -7.33 -11.00 0.36
N THR A 102 -7.04 -12.29 0.48
CA THR A 102 -7.04 -13.07 1.71
C THR A 102 -6.08 -12.50 2.76
N SER A 103 -6.60 -12.30 3.97
CA SER A 103 -5.89 -11.82 5.16
C SER A 103 -4.65 -12.67 5.49
N LEU A 104 -3.47 -12.05 5.49
CA LEU A 104 -2.22 -12.64 5.97
C LEU A 104 -1.92 -12.12 7.38
N ASN A 105 -2.40 -12.82 8.41
CA ASN A 105 -2.20 -12.45 9.82
C ASN A 105 -0.88 -12.99 10.38
N LYS A 106 0.27 -12.40 10.04
CA LYS A 106 1.53 -12.74 10.73
C LYS A 106 2.49 -11.60 11.12
N PHE A 107 2.13 -10.33 10.93
CA PHE A 107 2.89 -9.19 11.45
C PHE A 107 1.94 -8.05 11.86
N GLN A 108 2.44 -6.96 12.46
CA GLN A 108 1.68 -5.74 12.84
C GLN A 108 1.16 -4.93 11.62
N VAL A 109 0.90 -5.65 10.53
CA VAL A 109 0.43 -5.21 9.23
C VAL A 109 -0.98 -5.77 9.09
N ASN A 110 -1.99 -4.91 9.11
CA ASN A 110 -3.38 -5.34 8.96
C ASN A 110 -3.76 -5.30 7.49
N ILE A 111 -4.44 -6.33 7.00
CA ILE A 111 -5.03 -6.32 5.66
C ILE A 111 -6.52 -6.14 5.84
N LEU A 112 -7.02 -5.00 5.36
CA LEU A 112 -8.41 -4.59 5.46
C LEU A 112 -9.12 -4.82 4.13
N SER A 113 -10.36 -5.25 4.23
CA SER A 113 -11.24 -5.52 3.11
C SER A 113 -12.48 -4.63 3.13
N TRP A 114 -13.25 -4.65 2.05
CA TRP A 114 -14.54 -3.96 1.99
C TRP A 114 -15.53 -4.37 3.09
N ARG A 115 -15.41 -5.59 3.65
CA ARG A 115 -16.28 -6.07 4.73
C ARG A 115 -16.02 -5.33 6.04
N ASP A 116 -14.78 -4.99 6.30
CA ASP A 116 -14.36 -4.32 7.54
C ASP A 116 -14.86 -2.87 7.61
N GLY A 117 -15.28 -2.30 6.49
CA GLY A 117 -15.91 -0.98 6.42
C GLY A 117 -17.40 -1.02 6.80
N ARG A 118 -18.28 -0.93 5.80
CA ARG A 118 -19.74 -0.85 6.05
C ARG A 118 -20.32 -2.14 6.62
N GLY A 119 -19.75 -3.31 6.27
CA GLY A 119 -20.19 -4.60 6.80
C GLY A 119 -20.02 -4.66 8.32
N GLY A 120 -18.83 -4.31 8.81
CA GLY A 120 -18.55 -4.24 10.25
C GLY A 120 -19.50 -3.31 11.00
N LEU A 121 -19.85 -2.15 10.44
CA LEU A 121 -20.83 -1.25 11.06
C LEU A 121 -22.23 -1.88 11.18
N VAL A 122 -22.67 -2.61 10.16
CA VAL A 122 -23.96 -3.33 10.20
C VAL A 122 -23.93 -4.44 11.25
N ASP A 123 -22.82 -5.19 11.33
CA ASP A 123 -22.64 -6.27 12.30
C ASP A 123 -22.65 -5.75 13.74
N ILE A 124 -21.95 -4.65 14.01
CA ILE A 124 -21.93 -3.98 15.32
C ILE A 124 -23.31 -3.44 15.67
N THR A 125 -24.01 -2.82 14.71
CA THR A 125 -25.38 -2.32 14.93
C THR A 125 -26.33 -3.46 15.28
N SER A 126 -26.26 -4.58 14.56
CA SER A 126 -27.05 -5.79 14.83
C SER A 126 -26.77 -6.34 16.24
N ARG A 127 -25.48 -6.38 16.62
CA ARG A 127 -25.03 -6.79 17.95
C ARG A 127 -25.55 -5.86 19.03
N LEU A 128 -25.49 -4.55 18.82
CA LEU A 128 -26.00 -3.54 19.74
C LEU A 128 -27.52 -3.68 19.92
N CYS A 129 -28.27 -3.89 18.84
CA CYS A 129 -29.69 -4.20 18.93
C CYS A 129 -29.99 -5.45 19.77
N ARG A 130 -29.13 -6.48 19.69
CA ARG A 130 -29.28 -7.69 20.51
C ARG A 130 -29.04 -7.40 22.00
N LEU A 131 -28.03 -6.61 22.34
CA LEU A 131 -27.73 -6.21 23.72
C LEU A 131 -28.87 -5.39 24.36
N VAL A 132 -29.54 -4.55 23.55
CA VAL A 132 -30.74 -3.83 24.00
C VAL A 132 -31.90 -4.79 24.25
N LYS A 133 -32.08 -5.81 23.39
CA LYS A 133 -33.13 -6.83 23.57
C LYS A 133 -32.90 -7.71 24.81
N THR A 134 -31.65 -8.02 25.16
CA THR A 134 -31.32 -8.77 26.38
C THR A 134 -31.34 -7.90 27.65
N ALA A 135 -31.70 -6.61 27.51
CA ALA A 135 -31.72 -5.62 28.58
C ALA A 135 -30.35 -5.40 29.27
N GLU A 136 -29.25 -5.77 28.59
CA GLU A 136 -27.88 -5.50 29.05
C GLU A 136 -27.50 -4.03 28.87
N VAL A 137 -28.04 -3.37 27.84
CA VAL A 137 -27.81 -1.96 27.52
C VAL A 137 -29.16 -1.27 27.34
N LYS A 138 -29.37 -0.10 27.96
CA LYS A 138 -30.59 0.67 27.71
C LYS A 138 -30.46 1.47 26.42
N SER A 139 -31.58 1.68 25.73
CA SER A 139 -31.60 2.48 24.51
C SER A 139 -31.13 3.93 24.71
N CYS A 140 -31.21 4.46 25.94
CA CYS A 140 -30.75 5.81 26.28
C CYS A 140 -29.24 5.89 26.61
N GLU A 141 -28.57 4.75 26.76
CA GLU A 141 -27.13 4.66 27.02
C GLU A 141 -26.34 4.51 25.71
N ILE A 142 -27.02 4.51 24.55
CA ILE A 142 -26.38 4.43 23.25
C ILE A 142 -25.82 5.80 22.89
N ASP A 143 -24.51 5.96 23.05
CA ASP A 143 -23.75 7.15 22.67
C ASP A 143 -22.66 6.81 21.64
N GLN A 144 -21.99 7.86 21.14
CA GLN A 144 -20.90 7.72 20.17
C GLN A 144 -19.70 6.95 20.77
N ASP A 145 -19.46 7.10 22.06
CA ASP A 145 -18.31 6.50 22.75
C ASP A 145 -18.51 5.01 22.96
N LEU A 146 -19.73 4.55 23.24
CA LEU A 146 -20.12 3.15 23.29
C LEU A 146 -19.93 2.50 21.92
N VAL A 147 -20.42 3.13 20.85
CA VAL A 147 -20.23 2.61 19.49
C VAL A 147 -18.75 2.56 19.12
N GLY A 148 -17.99 3.62 19.44
CA GLY A 148 -16.53 3.65 19.24
C GLY A 148 -15.82 2.54 20.01
N SER A 149 -16.15 2.34 21.28
CA SER A 149 -15.55 1.28 22.11
C SER A 149 -15.88 -0.12 21.59
N LEU A 150 -17.09 -0.35 21.06
CA LEU A 150 -17.46 -1.60 20.42
C LEU A 150 -16.64 -1.86 19.14
N ILE A 151 -16.47 -0.84 18.29
CA ILE A 151 -15.65 -0.93 17.08
C ILE A 151 -14.20 -1.26 17.42
N HIS A 152 -13.60 -0.54 18.38
CA HIS A 152 -12.22 -0.81 18.82
C HIS A 152 -12.07 -2.13 19.57
N SER A 153 -13.14 -2.66 20.18
CA SER A 153 -13.11 -3.98 20.82
C SER A 153 -13.06 -5.13 19.81
N GLU A 154 -13.65 -4.95 18.62
CA GLU A 154 -13.62 -5.93 17.55
C GLU A 154 -12.33 -5.84 16.72
N VAL A 155 -11.78 -4.63 16.61
CA VAL A 155 -10.59 -4.33 15.80
C VAL A 155 -9.54 -3.68 16.70
N ASN A 156 -8.51 -4.43 17.10
CA ASN A 156 -7.40 -3.94 17.93
C ASN A 156 -6.41 -3.07 17.13
N ILE A 157 -6.93 -2.03 16.47
CA ILE A 157 -6.18 -1.10 15.63
C ILE A 157 -6.66 0.32 16.00
N PRO A 158 -5.76 1.28 16.24
CA PRO A 158 -6.14 2.68 16.46
C PRO A 158 -6.72 3.30 15.19
N ASP A 159 -7.38 4.45 15.32
CA ASP A 159 -7.83 5.22 14.15
C ASP A 159 -6.63 5.65 13.30
N PRO A 160 -6.73 5.62 11.96
CA PRO A 160 -5.63 6.03 11.10
C PRO A 160 -5.46 7.54 11.08
N ASP A 161 -4.22 8.00 11.23
CA ASP A 161 -3.88 9.42 11.18
C ASP A 161 -3.66 9.88 9.73
N LEU A 162 -3.07 9.01 8.90
CA LEU A 162 -2.73 9.28 7.50
C LEU A 162 -3.20 8.14 6.60
N ALA A 163 -3.86 8.48 5.51
CA ALA A 163 -4.25 7.58 4.45
C ALA A 163 -3.53 7.95 3.14
N ILE A 164 -2.86 6.97 2.52
CA ILE A 164 -2.20 7.15 1.22
C ILE A 164 -3.03 6.46 0.16
N TYR A 165 -3.39 7.22 -0.88
CA TYR A 165 -4.10 6.70 -2.03
C TYR A 165 -3.15 6.17 -3.12
N CYS A 166 -3.25 4.89 -3.45
CA CYS A 166 -2.49 4.26 -4.53
C CYS A 166 -3.44 3.79 -5.65
N GLY A 167 -3.59 4.62 -6.68
CA GLY A 167 -4.34 4.28 -7.89
C GLY A 167 -4.68 5.50 -8.74
N LYS A 168 -5.59 5.32 -9.70
CA LYS A 168 -6.06 6.39 -10.60
C LYS A 168 -7.31 7.12 -10.10
N THR A 169 -8.04 6.53 -9.17
CA THR A 169 -9.39 6.98 -8.77
C THR A 169 -9.40 7.48 -7.35
N CYS A 170 -9.21 8.78 -7.12
CA CYS A 170 -9.21 9.36 -5.77
C CYS A 170 -10.54 9.07 -5.02
N SER A 171 -10.56 7.98 -4.26
CA SER A 171 -11.74 7.43 -3.58
C SER A 171 -11.27 6.53 -2.45
N THR A 172 -11.97 6.59 -1.32
CA THR A 172 -11.68 5.75 -0.15
C THR A 172 -12.19 4.32 -0.31
N PHE A 173 -12.99 4.05 -1.35
CA PHE A 173 -13.60 2.75 -1.65
C PHE A 173 -14.40 2.12 -0.49
N GLY A 174 -14.79 2.93 0.51
CA GLY A 174 -15.51 2.46 1.70
C GLY A 174 -14.61 1.98 2.83
N LEU A 175 -13.32 2.35 2.84
CA LEU A 175 -12.40 2.15 3.96
C LEU A 175 -13.02 2.72 5.25
N LEU A 176 -13.14 1.85 6.27
CA LEU A 176 -13.41 2.16 7.69
C LEU A 176 -14.11 3.51 7.95
N PRO A 177 -15.38 3.69 7.52
CA PRO A 177 -16.00 5.03 7.45
C PRO A 177 -16.09 5.77 8.78
N TRP A 178 -16.10 5.03 9.91
CA TRP A 178 -16.14 5.60 11.24
C TRP A 178 -14.76 6.10 11.70
N GLN A 179 -13.74 5.27 11.48
CA GLN A 179 -12.37 5.51 11.92
C GLN A 179 -11.68 6.62 11.12
N ILE A 180 -12.03 6.80 9.83
CA ILE A 180 -11.38 7.80 8.97
C ILE A 180 -11.85 9.25 9.20
N ARG A 181 -12.62 9.51 10.25
CA ARG A 181 -13.26 10.81 10.52
C ARG A 181 -12.29 11.99 10.69
N VAL A 182 -11.05 11.71 11.09
CA VAL A 182 -9.99 12.70 11.35
C VAL A 182 -8.70 12.39 10.57
N THR A 183 -8.76 11.45 9.63
CA THR A 183 -7.61 11.02 8.84
C THR A 183 -7.26 12.05 7.78
N GLU A 184 -5.97 12.32 7.61
CA GLU A 184 -5.45 13.11 6.51
C GLU A 184 -5.29 12.24 5.25
N PHE A 185 -5.64 12.78 4.08
CA PHE A 185 -5.62 12.09 2.78
C PHE A 185 -4.66 12.77 1.80
#